data_AF-A0A3M1LEB7-F1
#
_entry.id   AF-A0A3M1LEB7-F1
#
_cell.length_a   1.000
_cell.length_b   1.000
_cell.length_c   1.000
_cell.angle_alpha   90.00
_cell.angle_beta   90.00
_cell.angle_gamma   90.00
#
_symmetry.space_group_name_H-M   'P 1'
#
loop_
_entity.id
_entity.type
_entity.pdbx_description
1 polymer ?
#
loop_
_entity_poly.entity_id
_entity_poly.type
_entity_poly.pdbx_seq_one_letter_code
_entity_poly.pdbx_strand_id
1 'polypeptide(L)'
;GTAALAFLLGWLLGGSLLRRLRQDNRILAVELDKAKARLQETLQQLKDTREALENLQLARADQEKTNFELAGKLKDLNEQLLELLEEKKQWESEKRRSRKGRTGQSQAPSSPKATTAAPRKKTKPEALEVREEQPAGGIRPAPVVSSLFRAWLHNENLKLIEGLGGEDVERLRAEKIEDLAALAECSLSRLREIFPDEDKHSQALLESWPDQAILLRRRQWGELLRVQRQVLRTLNPDAPPKPTRIENLFSHLIASPFMPRKLQLVSGISPKVEKILFQNGIKELKDLARADGVILRSILSSGGERFKALDPSTWPHQAKLALEGRWGALLDFQRKALGSDFDEENPAPTKLERFFEKIADSPQPCDDFKIILGVDSRIEQGLFDAGIRTWQQLAGAQPEALRKVLAKAGIEPAPPSLPTWPQQAALILAGKWEELDLLRNRQLTKAPKN
;
A
#
# COMPACT_ATOMS: atom_id res chain seq x y z
N GLY A 1 -62.12 -47.17 -50.99
CA GLY A 1 -60.79 -47.67 -50.55
C GLY A 1 -59.93 -46.57 -49.95
N THR A 2 -59.60 -45.54 -50.73
CA THR A 2 -58.62 -44.49 -50.38
C THR A 2 -59.05 -43.58 -49.22
N ALA A 3 -60.32 -43.19 -49.13
CA ALA A 3 -60.82 -42.33 -48.04
C ALA A 3 -60.79 -43.00 -46.65
N ALA A 4 -61.09 -44.31 -46.58
CA ALA A 4 -61.06 -45.06 -45.32
C ALA A 4 -59.63 -45.27 -44.80
N LEU A 5 -58.67 -45.48 -45.70
CA LEU A 5 -57.24 -45.60 -45.38
C LEU A 5 -56.66 -44.27 -44.87
N ALA A 6 -57.03 -43.13 -45.49
CA ALA A 6 -56.62 -41.81 -45.03
C ALA A 6 -57.18 -41.47 -43.64
N PHE A 7 -58.42 -41.87 -43.35
CA PHE A 7 -59.05 -41.69 -42.03
C PHE A 7 -58.36 -42.54 -40.95
N LEU A 8 -58.06 -43.81 -41.25
CA LEU A 8 -57.33 -44.70 -40.35
C LEU A 8 -55.90 -44.22 -40.08
N LEU A 9 -55.19 -43.77 -41.12
CA LEU A 9 -53.84 -43.21 -40.97
C LEU A 9 -53.85 -41.91 -40.16
N GLY A 10 -54.81 -41.00 -40.40
CA GLY A 10 -54.98 -39.78 -39.61
C GLY A 10 -55.33 -40.06 -38.14
N TRP A 11 -56.17 -41.06 -37.88
CA TRP A 11 -56.55 -41.48 -36.52
C TRP A 11 -55.38 -42.15 -35.78
N LEU A 12 -54.60 -43.00 -36.45
CA LEU A 12 -53.42 -43.66 -35.89
C LEU A 12 -52.28 -42.65 -35.62
N LEU A 13 -52.00 -41.75 -36.58
CA LEU A 13 -51.00 -40.69 -36.42
C LEU A 13 -51.41 -39.70 -35.33
N GLY A 14 -52.67 -39.24 -35.31
CA GLY A 14 -53.21 -38.38 -34.24
C GLY A 14 -53.16 -39.05 -32.86
N GLY A 15 -53.51 -40.34 -32.77
CA GLY A 15 -53.41 -41.11 -31.54
C GLY A 15 -51.97 -41.39 -31.08
N SER A 16 -51.00 -41.41 -32.00
CA SER A 16 -49.57 -41.53 -31.66
C SER A 16 -48.99 -40.21 -31.14
N LEU A 17 -49.37 -39.08 -31.75
CA LEU A 17 -48.99 -37.73 -31.33
C LEU A 17 -49.57 -37.37 -29.96
N LEU A 18 -50.85 -37.69 -29.71
CA LEU A 18 -51.47 -37.50 -28.40
C LEU A 18 -50.77 -38.32 -27.30
N ARG A 19 -50.31 -39.54 -27.62
CA ARG A 19 -49.59 -40.39 -26.67
C ARG A 19 -48.21 -39.80 -26.34
N ARG A 20 -47.46 -39.31 -27.33
CA ARG A 20 -46.20 -38.59 -27.10
C ARG A 20 -46.39 -37.34 -26.27
N LEU A 21 -47.35 -36.48 -26.62
CA LEU A 21 -47.63 -35.26 -25.85
C LEU A 21 -48.02 -35.54 -24.40
N ARG A 22 -48.77 -36.62 -24.13
CA ARG A 22 -49.06 -37.04 -22.73
C ARG A 22 -47.82 -37.55 -22.01
N GLN A 23 -46.91 -38.24 -22.71
CA GLN A 23 -45.66 -38.73 -22.14
C GLN A 23 -44.71 -37.57 -21.82
N ASP A 24 -44.55 -36.62 -22.73
CA ASP A 24 -43.71 -35.44 -22.55
C ASP A 24 -44.26 -34.56 -21.42
N ASN A 25 -45.58 -34.34 -21.35
CA ASN A 25 -46.20 -33.63 -20.23
C ASN A 25 -45.99 -34.33 -18.88
N ARG A 26 -45.96 -35.67 -18.84
CA ARG A 26 -45.63 -36.41 -17.61
C ARG A 26 -44.18 -36.23 -17.21
N ILE A 27 -43.26 -36.24 -18.18
CA ILE A 27 -41.83 -36.02 -17.92
C ILE A 27 -41.61 -34.60 -17.39
N LEU A 28 -42.20 -33.60 -18.04
CA LEU A 28 -42.13 -32.19 -17.60
C LEU A 28 -42.72 -31.99 -16.21
N ALA A 29 -43.83 -32.66 -15.87
CA ALA A 29 -44.41 -32.60 -14.53
C ALA A 29 -43.44 -33.14 -13.46
N VAL A 30 -42.77 -34.27 -13.74
CA VAL A 30 -41.77 -34.85 -12.83
C VAL A 30 -40.54 -33.95 -12.69
N GLU A 31 -40.07 -33.33 -13.78
CA GLU A 31 -38.96 -32.37 -13.73
C GLU A 31 -39.33 -31.09 -12.97
N LEU A 32 -40.56 -30.60 -13.13
CA LEU A 32 -41.07 -29.45 -12.39
C LEU A 32 -41.14 -29.74 -10.89
N ASP A 33 -41.58 -30.93 -10.48
CA ASP A 33 -41.63 -31.32 -9.08
C ASP A 33 -40.22 -31.48 -8.48
N LYS A 34 -39.26 -32.02 -9.25
CA LYS A 34 -37.84 -32.05 -8.85
C LYS A 34 -37.25 -30.65 -8.70
N ALA A 35 -37.58 -29.73 -9.61
CA ALA A 35 -37.12 -28.35 -9.54
C ALA A 35 -37.71 -27.62 -8.32
N LYS A 36 -39.00 -27.83 -8.02
CA LYS A 36 -39.63 -27.30 -6.79
C LYS A 36 -38.97 -27.84 -5.53
N ALA A 37 -38.67 -29.14 -5.48
CA ALA A 37 -37.99 -29.74 -4.33
C ALA A 37 -36.59 -29.12 -4.11
N ARG A 38 -35.81 -28.94 -5.19
CA ARG A 38 -34.50 -28.25 -5.12
C ARG A 38 -34.65 -26.81 -4.63
N LEU A 39 -35.66 -26.08 -5.12
CA LEU A 39 -35.91 -24.70 -4.68
C LEU A 39 -36.28 -24.66 -3.19
N GLN A 40 -37.12 -25.57 -2.70
CA GLN A 40 -37.46 -25.66 -1.29
C GLN A 40 -36.24 -25.97 -0.42
N GLU A 41 -35.37 -26.89 -0.86
CA GLU A 41 -34.11 -27.20 -0.18
C GLU A 41 -33.19 -25.98 -0.11
N THR A 42 -33.00 -25.26 -1.23
CA THR A 42 -32.20 -24.02 -1.23
C THR A 42 -32.79 -22.93 -0.36
N LEU A 43 -34.12 -22.82 -0.30
CA LEU A 43 -34.80 -21.84 0.54
C LEU A 43 -34.61 -22.18 2.03
N GLN A 44 -34.62 -23.46 2.38
CA GLN A 44 -34.31 -23.90 3.73
C GLN A 44 -32.86 -23.61 4.10
N GLN A 45 -31.90 -23.93 3.23
CA GLN A 45 -30.48 -23.59 3.43
C GLN A 45 -30.26 -22.08 3.61
N LEU A 46 -31.01 -21.24 2.87
CA LEU A 46 -30.96 -19.78 3.02
C LEU A 46 -31.54 -19.30 4.37
N LYS A 47 -32.55 -19.98 4.91
CA LYS A 47 -33.07 -19.67 6.25
C LYS A 47 -32.07 -20.05 7.33
N ASP A 48 -31.51 -21.27 7.26
CA ASP A 48 -30.55 -21.76 8.23
C ASP A 48 -29.27 -20.90 8.24
N THR A 49 -28.80 -20.49 7.06
CA THR A 49 -27.64 -19.59 6.94
C THR A 49 -27.93 -18.19 7.45
N ARG A 50 -29.16 -17.67 7.27
CA ARG A 50 -29.58 -16.40 7.85
C ARG A 50 -29.62 -16.47 9.38
N GLU A 51 -30.21 -17.51 9.96
CA GLU A 51 -30.24 -17.71 11.41
C GLU A 51 -28.82 -17.83 11.99
N ALA A 52 -27.93 -18.56 11.32
CA ALA A 52 -26.52 -18.63 11.70
C ALA A 52 -25.84 -17.25 11.66
N LEU A 53 -26.15 -16.42 10.66
CA LEU A 53 -25.62 -15.05 10.56
C LEU A 53 -26.14 -14.15 11.69
N GLU A 54 -27.43 -14.23 12.02
CA GLU A 54 -28.03 -13.47 13.13
C GLU A 54 -27.40 -13.88 14.48
N ASN A 55 -27.16 -15.19 14.70
CA ASN A 55 -26.46 -15.68 15.89
C ASN A 55 -25.01 -15.19 15.98
N LEU A 56 -24.28 -15.16 14.85
CA LEU A 56 -22.92 -14.61 14.79
C LEU A 56 -22.89 -13.09 15.05
N GLN A 57 -23.91 -12.36 14.59
CA GLN A 57 -24.03 -10.92 14.87
C GLN A 57 -24.26 -10.65 16.36
N LEU A 58 -25.12 -11.44 17.02
CA LEU A 58 -25.34 -11.36 18.46
C LEU A 58 -24.06 -11.69 19.24
N ALA A 59 -23.36 -12.77 18.89
CA ALA A 59 -22.09 -13.15 19.52
C ALA A 59 -21.02 -12.06 19.36
N ARG A 60 -20.96 -11.42 18.18
CA ARG A 60 -20.07 -10.29 17.94
C ARG A 60 -20.43 -9.08 18.80
N ALA A 61 -21.71 -8.75 18.94
CA ALA A 61 -22.15 -7.64 19.79
C ALA A 61 -21.79 -7.87 21.26
N ASP A 62 -21.88 -9.12 21.74
CA ASP A 62 -21.43 -9.47 23.09
C ASP A 62 -19.90 -9.41 23.23
N GLN A 63 -19.15 -9.82 22.20
CA GLN A 63 -17.69 -9.65 22.16
C GLN A 63 -17.28 -8.16 22.14
N GLU A 64 -18.03 -7.29 21.46
CA GLU A 64 -17.77 -5.85 21.45
C GLU A 64 -18.02 -5.23 22.84
N LYS A 65 -19.04 -5.69 23.58
CA LYS A 65 -19.25 -5.28 24.98
C LYS A 65 -18.11 -5.73 25.89
N THR A 66 -17.66 -6.97 25.80
CA THR A 66 -16.55 -7.47 26.63
C THR A 66 -15.25 -6.74 26.31
N ASN A 67 -14.98 -6.46 25.03
CA ASN A 67 -13.83 -5.66 24.62
C ASN A 67 -13.90 -4.23 25.18
N PHE A 68 -15.08 -3.60 25.19
CA PHE A 68 -15.28 -2.29 25.78
C PHE A 68 -15.01 -2.29 27.30
N GLU A 69 -15.49 -3.30 28.03
CA GLU A 69 -15.20 -3.47 29.45
C GLU A 69 -13.70 -3.68 29.72
N LEU A 70 -13.03 -4.50 28.90
CA LEU A 70 -11.58 -4.72 29.01
C LEU A 70 -10.78 -3.45 28.71
N ALA A 71 -11.19 -2.66 27.72
CA ALA A 71 -10.58 -1.37 27.41
C ALA A 71 -10.71 -0.37 28.57
N GLY A 72 -11.85 -0.35 29.26
CA GLY A 72 -12.03 0.41 30.50
C GLY A 72 -11.05 -0.02 31.59
N LYS A 73 -10.97 -1.32 31.88
CA LYS A 73 -10.02 -1.87 32.88
C LYS A 73 -8.56 -1.56 32.54
N LEU A 74 -8.20 -1.62 31.26
CA LEU A 74 -6.86 -1.27 30.77
C LEU A 74 -6.53 0.20 30.99
N LYS A 75 -7.50 1.09 30.76
CA LYS A 75 -7.34 2.53 31.02
C LYS A 75 -7.12 2.80 32.51
N ASP A 76 -7.92 2.19 33.38
CA ASP A 76 -7.81 2.34 34.83
C ASP A 76 -6.45 1.83 35.36
N LEU A 77 -5.98 0.67 34.85
CA LEU A 77 -4.67 0.13 35.19
C LEU A 77 -3.53 1.04 34.72
N ASN A 78 -3.66 1.66 33.56
CA ASN A 78 -2.64 2.55 33.02
C ASN A 78 -2.56 3.86 33.81
N GLU A 79 -3.70 4.36 34.30
CA GLU A 79 -3.77 5.52 35.19
C GLU A 79 -3.10 5.23 36.55
N GLN A 80 -3.40 4.06 37.15
CA GLN A 80 -2.71 3.60 38.38
C GLN A 80 -1.19 3.46 38.18
N LEU A 81 -0.74 2.99 37.02
CA LEU A 81 0.68 2.86 36.71
C LEU A 81 1.36 4.23 36.60
N LEU A 82 0.67 5.22 36.03
CA LEU A 82 1.16 6.61 35.95
C LEU A 82 1.30 7.24 37.34
N GLU A 83 0.30 7.05 38.22
CA GLU A 83 0.37 7.51 39.62
C GLU A 83 1.57 6.90 40.35
N LEU A 84 1.77 5.58 40.26
CA LEU A 84 2.91 4.89 40.87
C LEU A 84 4.27 5.40 40.34
N LEU A 85 4.34 5.75 39.04
CA LEU A 85 5.54 6.35 38.45
C LEU A 85 5.80 7.76 38.99
N GLU A 86 4.77 8.54 39.26
CA GLU A 86 4.89 9.86 39.88
C GLU A 86 5.31 9.76 41.35
N GLU A 87 4.71 8.86 42.13
CA GLU A 87 5.11 8.58 43.51
C GLU A 87 6.58 8.16 43.59
N LYS A 88 7.03 7.29 42.69
CA LYS A 88 8.43 6.88 42.60
C LYS A 88 9.35 8.07 42.31
N LYS A 89 8.98 8.96 41.39
CA LYS A 89 9.74 10.18 41.08
C LYS A 89 9.83 11.11 42.30
N GLN A 90 8.73 11.28 43.03
CA GLN A 90 8.69 12.09 44.24
C GLN A 90 9.62 11.51 45.31
N TRP A 91 9.52 10.21 45.58
CA TRP A 91 10.40 9.50 46.52
C TRP A 91 11.88 9.61 46.15
N GLU A 92 12.23 9.44 44.87
CA GLU A 92 13.61 9.62 44.41
C GLU A 92 14.12 11.06 44.61
N SER A 93 13.25 12.05 44.43
CA SER A 93 13.58 13.46 44.64
C SER A 93 13.81 13.79 46.12
N GLU A 94 12.99 13.24 47.03
CA GLU A 94 13.15 13.37 48.48
C GLU A 94 14.43 12.69 48.97
N LYS A 95 14.74 11.50 48.45
CA LYS A 95 15.98 10.79 48.76
C LYS A 95 17.22 11.58 48.33
N ARG A 96 17.15 12.28 47.18
CA ARG A 96 18.22 13.18 46.70
C ARG A 96 18.35 14.43 47.59
N ARG A 97 17.23 15.00 48.05
CA ARG A 97 17.23 16.15 49.00
C ARG A 97 17.80 15.77 50.37
N SER A 98 17.41 14.61 50.90
CA SER A 98 17.93 14.06 52.15
C SER A 98 19.44 13.76 52.09
N ARG A 99 19.95 13.28 50.95
CA ARG A 99 21.39 13.11 50.72
C ARG A 99 22.15 14.44 50.64
N LYS A 100 21.59 15.49 50.03
CA LYS A 100 22.20 16.83 49.97
C LYS A 100 22.20 17.56 51.32
N GLY A 101 21.16 17.37 52.15
CA GLY A 101 21.10 17.93 53.50
C GLY A 101 22.11 17.31 54.47
N ARG A 102 22.60 16.11 54.19
CA ARG A 102 23.53 15.36 55.06
C ARG A 102 25.01 15.64 54.78
N THR A 103 25.33 16.42 53.75
CA THR A 103 26.71 16.82 53.37
C THR A 103 27.10 18.25 53.80
N GLY A 104 26.27 18.92 54.61
CA GLY A 104 26.49 20.30 55.07
C GLY A 104 27.12 20.46 56.46
N GLN A 105 27.48 19.37 57.15
CA GLN A 105 28.00 19.49 58.53
C GLN A 105 28.96 18.35 58.88
N SER A 106 30.25 18.58 58.65
CA SER A 106 31.33 18.05 59.49
C SER A 106 32.65 18.71 59.12
N GLN A 107 33.13 19.55 60.04
CA GLN A 107 34.52 19.96 60.15
C GLN A 107 35.37 18.72 60.48
N ALA A 108 36.61 18.69 59.97
CA ALA A 108 37.67 17.89 60.57
C ALA A 108 38.96 18.74 60.57
N PRO A 109 39.71 18.81 61.68
CA PRO A 109 41.08 19.29 61.64
C PRO A 109 42.07 18.13 61.43
N SER A 110 43.13 18.46 60.68
CA SER A 110 44.51 17.93 60.70
C SER A 110 44.80 16.42 60.46
N SER A 111 45.62 16.21 59.42
CA SER A 111 46.39 15.03 58.96
C SER A 111 47.42 14.49 60.00
N PRO A 112 48.32 13.49 59.72
CA PRO A 112 48.56 12.69 58.49
C PRO A 112 48.98 11.18 58.67
N LYS A 113 49.28 10.52 57.52
CA LYS A 113 50.02 9.24 57.28
C LYS A 113 49.21 7.93 57.46
N ALA A 114 49.32 6.87 56.64
CA ALA A 114 50.34 6.46 55.66
C ALA A 114 49.82 5.34 54.70
N THR A 115 50.35 5.38 53.46
CA THR A 115 50.85 4.27 52.60
C THR A 115 49.90 3.26 51.92
N THR A 116 50.11 3.16 50.59
CA THR A 116 49.99 1.98 49.69
C THR A 116 48.58 1.42 49.40
N ALA A 117 48.15 1.12 48.18
CA ALA A 117 48.86 0.83 46.94
C ALA A 117 47.97 1.10 45.71
N ALA A 118 48.60 1.52 44.61
CA ALA A 118 48.10 1.43 43.24
C ALA A 118 48.44 0.01 42.68
N PRO A 119 47.96 -0.49 41.50
CA PRO A 119 47.74 0.32 40.31
C PRO A 119 46.65 -0.08 39.26
N ARG A 120 46.22 0.97 38.54
CA ARG A 120 46.08 1.11 37.07
C ARG A 120 45.00 0.31 36.31
N LYS A 121 44.13 1.08 35.64
CA LYS A 121 44.14 1.41 34.18
C LYS A 121 43.35 2.73 34.00
N LYS A 122 43.99 3.91 34.00
CA LYS A 122 44.46 4.71 32.84
C LYS A 122 43.53 4.71 31.63
N THR A 123 42.63 5.68 31.63
CA THR A 123 42.13 6.42 30.47
C THR A 123 43.24 7.29 29.85
N LYS A 124 43.25 7.41 28.51
CA LYS A 124 43.89 8.50 27.77
C LYS A 124 42.96 8.86 26.59
N PRO A 125 42.75 10.16 26.28
CA PRO A 125 41.79 10.60 25.27
C PRO A 125 42.42 10.55 23.88
N GLU A 126 41.63 10.20 22.87
CA GLU A 126 42.04 10.25 21.47
C GLU A 126 41.07 11.14 20.70
N ALA A 127 41.68 11.97 19.86
CA ALA A 127 41.12 13.17 19.28
C ALA A 127 40.12 12.88 18.16
N LEU A 128 39.22 13.85 17.96
CA LEU A 128 38.35 13.96 16.80
C LEU A 128 39.18 14.03 15.51
N GLU A 129 39.35 12.89 14.85
CA GLU A 129 39.53 12.85 13.40
C GLU A 129 38.16 12.87 12.75
N VAL A 130 37.81 14.02 12.18
CA VAL A 130 36.76 14.13 11.17
C VAL A 130 37.25 13.35 9.95
N ARG A 131 36.85 12.09 9.86
CA ARG A 131 36.88 11.34 8.60
C ARG A 131 35.86 11.99 7.68
N GLU A 132 36.32 12.85 6.79
CA GLU A 132 35.61 13.12 5.53
C GLU A 132 35.59 11.81 4.73
N GLU A 133 34.60 10.96 4.99
CA GLU A 133 34.21 9.93 4.04
C GLU A 133 33.55 10.63 2.84
N GLN A 134 34.36 11.06 1.87
CA GLN A 134 33.85 11.22 0.52
C GLN A 134 33.59 9.81 -0.06
N PRO A 135 32.34 9.42 -0.36
CA PRO A 135 32.11 8.13 -0.98
C PRO A 135 32.58 8.17 -2.44
N ALA A 136 33.58 7.34 -2.76
CA ALA A 136 34.11 7.09 -4.11
C ALA A 136 33.14 6.29 -5.00
N GLY A 137 31.88 6.70 -5.08
CA GLY A 137 30.88 6.13 -5.96
C GLY A 137 29.87 7.21 -6.34
N GLY A 138 29.80 7.54 -7.64
CA GLY A 138 28.85 8.52 -8.15
C GLY A 138 27.42 8.25 -7.66
N ILE A 139 26.65 9.34 -7.50
CA ILE A 139 25.24 9.31 -7.09
C ILE A 139 24.49 8.33 -8.00
N ARG A 140 23.84 7.30 -7.44
CA ARG A 140 23.09 6.33 -8.25
C ARG A 140 21.60 6.65 -8.17
N PRO A 141 20.94 7.06 -9.26
CA PRO A 141 19.52 7.36 -9.18
C PRO A 141 18.71 6.13 -8.72
N ALA A 142 17.65 6.38 -7.96
CA ALA A 142 16.70 5.35 -7.59
C ALA A 142 15.96 4.84 -8.85
N PRO A 143 15.51 3.57 -8.87
CA PRO A 143 14.66 3.08 -9.94
C PRO A 143 13.42 3.97 -10.10
N VAL A 144 12.99 4.20 -11.35
CA VAL A 144 11.87 5.09 -11.70
C VAL A 144 10.65 4.83 -10.80
N VAL A 145 10.30 3.57 -10.56
CA VAL A 145 9.13 3.19 -9.75
C VAL A 145 9.26 3.62 -8.28
N SER A 146 10.45 3.48 -7.71
CA SER A 146 10.75 3.97 -6.36
C SER A 146 10.67 5.49 -6.29
N SER A 147 11.22 6.17 -7.29
CA SER A 147 11.10 7.62 -7.42
C SER A 147 9.65 8.09 -7.51
N LEU A 148 8.81 7.42 -8.32
CA LEU A 148 7.39 7.73 -8.45
C LEU A 148 6.65 7.56 -7.11
N PHE A 149 6.88 6.41 -6.47
CA PHE A 149 6.21 6.09 -5.21
C PHE A 149 6.58 7.10 -4.11
N ARG A 150 7.86 7.46 -4.00
CA ARG A 150 8.31 8.48 -3.05
C ARG A 150 7.79 9.87 -3.39
N ALA A 151 7.90 10.28 -4.65
CA ALA A 151 7.43 11.59 -5.08
C ALA A 151 5.94 11.75 -4.77
N TRP A 152 5.14 10.70 -4.96
CA TRP A 152 3.73 10.71 -4.58
C TRP A 152 3.52 10.82 -3.07
N LEU A 153 4.22 9.99 -2.28
CA LEU A 153 4.19 10.08 -0.81
C LEU A 153 4.61 11.47 -0.31
N HIS A 154 5.53 12.18 -0.98
CA HIS A 154 5.96 13.50 -0.55
C HIS A 154 5.04 14.64 -1.05
N ASN A 155 4.63 14.62 -2.32
CA ASN A 155 3.94 15.74 -2.95
C ASN A 155 2.43 15.73 -2.73
N GLU A 156 1.83 14.54 -2.68
CA GLU A 156 0.39 14.38 -2.47
C GLU A 156 0.07 13.98 -1.03
N ASN A 157 1.01 14.12 -0.10
CA ASN A 157 1.00 13.47 1.20
C ASN A 157 -0.31 13.63 2.00
N LEU A 158 -0.87 14.84 2.04
CA LEU A 158 -2.18 15.10 2.68
C LEU A 158 -3.34 14.65 1.79
N LYS A 159 -3.22 14.78 0.46
CA LYS A 159 -4.21 14.27 -0.49
C LYS A 159 -4.31 12.75 -0.49
N LEU A 160 -3.51 12.03 0.31
CA LEU A 160 -3.64 10.59 0.48
C LEU A 160 -4.69 10.21 1.51
N ILE A 161 -5.08 11.16 2.35
CA ILE A 161 -6.09 10.98 3.39
C ILE A 161 -7.46 10.92 2.73
N GLU A 162 -8.15 9.79 2.88
CA GLU A 162 -9.50 9.61 2.39
C GLU A 162 -10.46 10.53 3.15
N GLY A 163 -11.38 11.15 2.41
CA GLY A 163 -12.29 12.17 2.96
C GLY A 163 -11.70 13.58 3.09
N LEU A 164 -10.40 13.80 2.82
CA LEU A 164 -9.78 15.13 2.85
C LEU A 164 -9.73 15.74 1.43
N GLY A 165 -10.62 16.67 1.12
CA GLY A 165 -10.71 17.36 -0.18
C GLY A 165 -9.55 18.33 -0.45
N GLY A 166 -9.46 18.84 -1.69
CA GLY A 166 -8.43 19.81 -2.07
C GLY A 166 -8.53 21.13 -1.28
N GLU A 167 -9.74 21.65 -1.09
CA GLU A 167 -10.00 22.84 -0.28
C GLU A 167 -9.59 22.64 1.18
N ASP A 168 -9.84 21.45 1.71
CA ASP A 168 -9.49 21.10 3.10
C ASP A 168 -7.98 21.06 3.30
N VAL A 169 -7.23 20.55 2.32
CA VAL A 169 -5.77 20.57 2.32
C VAL A 169 -5.23 22.01 2.34
N GLU A 170 -5.81 22.91 1.54
CA GLU A 170 -5.40 24.33 1.54
C GLU A 170 -5.74 25.02 2.87
N ARG A 171 -6.89 24.69 3.48
CA ARG A 171 -7.27 25.21 4.81
C ARG A 171 -6.31 24.72 5.90
N LEU A 172 -5.98 23.43 5.91
CA LEU A 172 -4.97 22.85 6.82
C LEU A 172 -3.60 23.54 6.67
N ARG A 173 -3.17 23.80 5.43
CA ARG A 173 -1.91 24.50 5.15
C ARG A 173 -1.91 25.93 5.68
N ALA A 174 -3.01 26.67 5.54
CA ALA A 174 -3.13 28.01 6.11
C ALA A 174 -2.92 28.01 7.64
N GLU A 175 -3.31 26.91 8.29
CA GLU A 175 -3.16 26.68 9.73
C GLU A 175 -1.84 25.98 10.10
N LYS A 176 -0.85 25.99 9.19
CA LYS A 176 0.50 25.39 9.36
C LYS A 176 0.48 23.86 9.56
N ILE A 177 -0.54 23.18 9.06
CA ILE A 177 -0.60 21.72 8.96
C ILE A 177 -0.27 21.34 7.52
N GLU A 178 1.02 21.28 7.22
CA GLU A 178 1.52 21.19 5.82
C GLU A 178 1.76 19.76 5.34
N ASP A 179 1.95 18.81 6.26
CA ASP A 179 2.33 17.43 5.97
C ASP A 179 1.65 16.41 6.89
N LEU A 180 1.88 15.11 6.62
CA LEU A 180 1.33 14.05 7.45
C LEU A 180 1.86 14.04 8.88
N ALA A 181 3.07 14.58 9.14
CA ALA A 181 3.60 14.60 10.50
C ALA A 181 2.81 15.58 11.36
N ALA A 182 2.59 16.79 10.83
CA ALA A 182 1.76 17.80 11.45
C ALA A 182 0.30 17.33 11.60
N LEU A 183 -0.27 16.66 10.59
CA LEU A 183 -1.64 16.15 10.67
C LEU A 183 -1.77 14.99 11.68
N ALA A 184 -0.80 14.08 11.75
CA ALA A 184 -0.78 12.97 12.70
C ALA A 184 -0.71 13.42 14.16
N GLU A 185 -0.08 14.56 14.42
CA GLU A 185 0.04 15.16 15.77
C GLU A 185 -1.09 16.16 16.07
N CYS A 186 -1.97 16.41 15.09
CA CYS A 186 -3.05 17.38 15.24
C CYS A 186 -4.18 16.81 16.12
N SER A 187 -4.58 17.56 17.15
CA SER A 187 -5.67 17.16 18.03
C SER A 187 -7.02 17.35 17.34
N LEU A 188 -8.00 16.52 17.72
CA LEU A 188 -9.37 16.63 17.22
C LEU A 188 -9.99 18.00 17.54
N SER A 189 -9.70 18.56 18.72
CA SER A 189 -10.18 19.90 19.09
C SER A 189 -9.67 20.97 18.12
N ARG A 190 -8.39 20.92 17.75
CA ARG A 190 -7.81 21.85 16.77
C ARG A 190 -8.45 21.65 15.39
N LEU A 191 -8.67 20.41 14.96
CA LEU A 191 -9.38 20.16 13.69
C LEU A 191 -10.81 20.72 13.71
N ARG A 192 -11.53 20.61 14.83
CA ARG A 192 -12.88 21.18 14.97
C ARG A 192 -12.88 22.72 14.96
N GLU A 193 -11.83 23.36 15.44
CA GLU A 193 -11.66 24.82 15.32
C GLU A 193 -11.44 25.26 13.86
N ILE A 194 -10.69 24.47 13.09
CA ILE A 194 -10.41 24.74 11.66
C ILE A 194 -11.62 24.40 10.77
N PHE A 195 -12.36 23.37 11.13
CA PHE A 195 -13.55 22.88 10.44
C PHE A 195 -14.76 22.89 11.39
N PRO A 196 -15.29 24.08 11.73
CA PRO A 196 -16.43 24.20 12.63
C PRO A 196 -17.71 23.74 11.93
N ASP A 197 -18.08 22.46 12.15
CA ASP A 197 -19.34 21.79 11.76
C ASP A 197 -20.05 22.40 10.54
N GLU A 198 -19.39 22.36 9.38
CA GLU A 198 -20.07 22.47 8.10
C GLU A 198 -20.52 21.06 7.71
N ASP A 199 -21.77 20.89 7.24
CA ASP A 199 -22.41 19.63 6.83
C ASP A 199 -21.56 18.72 5.90
N LYS A 200 -20.46 19.25 5.37
CA LYS A 200 -19.46 18.59 4.51
C LYS A 200 -18.44 17.73 5.27
N HIS A 201 -18.17 17.97 6.56
CA HIS A 201 -17.16 17.25 7.36
C HIS A 201 -17.76 16.65 8.63
N SER A 202 -18.32 15.44 8.55
CA SER A 202 -18.82 14.75 9.74
C SER A 202 -17.70 14.50 10.75
N GLN A 203 -18.04 14.46 12.04
CA GLN A 203 -17.08 14.21 13.14
C GLN A 203 -16.23 12.95 12.90
N ALA A 204 -16.85 11.90 12.37
CA ALA A 204 -16.16 10.66 12.02
C ALA A 204 -15.05 10.83 10.96
N LEU A 205 -15.17 11.81 10.05
CA LEU A 205 -14.12 12.12 9.07
C LEU A 205 -12.94 12.81 9.73
N LEU A 206 -13.22 13.84 10.54
CA LEU A 206 -12.19 14.60 11.25
C LEU A 206 -11.38 13.71 12.20
N GLU A 207 -12.04 12.77 12.87
CA GLU A 207 -11.39 11.78 13.72
C GLU A 207 -10.48 10.83 12.94
N SER A 208 -10.84 10.50 11.70
CA SER A 208 -10.06 9.57 10.88
C SER A 208 -8.79 10.18 10.27
N TRP A 209 -8.72 11.51 10.12
CA TRP A 209 -7.61 12.14 9.37
C TRP A 209 -6.24 11.97 10.05
N PRO A 210 -6.08 12.23 11.37
CA PRO A 210 -4.83 11.96 12.07
C PRO A 210 -4.45 10.47 12.04
N ASP A 211 -5.41 9.57 12.23
CA ASP A 211 -5.17 8.12 12.23
C ASP A 211 -4.65 7.63 10.87
N GLN A 212 -5.29 8.07 9.77
CA GLN A 212 -4.82 7.78 8.43
C GLN A 212 -3.40 8.33 8.19
N ALA A 213 -3.08 9.53 8.70
CA ALA A 213 -1.75 10.11 8.60
C ALA A 213 -0.70 9.28 9.36
N ILE A 214 -1.04 8.78 10.55
CA ILE A 214 -0.18 7.88 11.33
C ILE A 214 0.07 6.58 10.56
N LEU A 215 -0.98 5.95 10.01
CA LEU A 215 -0.87 4.69 9.27
C LEU A 215 -0.02 4.83 8.01
N LEU A 216 -0.17 5.95 7.28
CA LEU A 216 0.67 6.28 6.12
C LEU A 216 2.14 6.43 6.51
N ARG A 217 2.45 7.17 7.57
CA ARG A 217 3.82 7.36 8.06
C ARG A 217 4.46 6.05 8.52
N ARG A 218 3.67 5.19 9.16
CA ARG A 218 4.10 3.85 9.61
C ARG A 218 4.07 2.80 8.51
N ARG A 219 3.59 3.16 7.31
CA ARG A 219 3.45 2.27 6.14
C ARG A 219 2.60 1.03 6.41
N GLN A 220 1.60 1.18 7.27
CA GLN A 220 0.65 0.12 7.62
C GLN A 220 -0.45 0.04 6.55
N TRP A 221 -0.09 -0.40 5.34
CA TRP A 221 -0.95 -0.35 4.16
C TRP A 221 -2.26 -1.12 4.32
N GLY A 222 -2.24 -2.29 4.97
CA GLY A 222 -3.45 -3.08 5.23
C GLY A 222 -4.47 -2.35 6.11
N GLU A 223 -4.02 -1.82 7.25
CA GLU A 223 -4.89 -1.05 8.15
C GLU A 223 -5.36 0.25 7.52
N LEU A 224 -4.48 0.94 6.80
CA LEU A 224 -4.83 2.15 6.07
C LEU A 224 -5.96 1.88 5.07
N LEU A 225 -5.86 0.82 4.27
CA LEU A 225 -6.90 0.43 3.33
C LEU A 225 -8.23 0.11 4.02
N ARG A 226 -8.18 -0.56 5.18
CA ARG A 226 -9.37 -0.83 5.99
C ARG A 226 -10.04 0.48 6.45
N VAL A 227 -9.26 1.41 7.00
CA VAL A 227 -9.76 2.72 7.45
C VAL A 227 -10.32 3.53 6.28
N GLN A 228 -9.60 3.62 5.15
CA GLN A 228 -10.06 4.37 3.99
C GLN A 228 -11.37 3.80 3.42
N ARG A 229 -11.52 2.47 3.33
CA ARG A 229 -12.78 1.85 2.90
C ARG A 229 -13.92 2.15 3.87
N GLN A 230 -13.65 2.15 5.18
CA GLN A 230 -14.64 2.52 6.18
C GLN A 230 -15.08 3.98 5.98
N VAL A 231 -14.14 4.91 5.80
CA VAL A 231 -14.42 6.32 5.49
C VAL A 231 -15.23 6.47 4.20
N LEU A 232 -14.93 5.69 3.16
CA LEU A 232 -15.72 5.75 1.92
C LEU A 232 -17.17 5.26 2.11
N ARG A 233 -17.37 4.22 2.92
CA ARG A 233 -18.71 3.71 3.24
C ARG A 233 -19.50 4.69 4.10
N THR A 234 -18.86 5.39 5.05
CA THR A 234 -19.55 6.41 5.86
C THR A 234 -19.97 7.60 5.01
N LEU A 235 -19.14 7.99 4.04
CA LEU A 235 -19.46 9.07 3.08
C LEU A 235 -20.57 8.70 2.11
N ASN A 236 -20.65 7.42 1.70
CA ASN A 236 -21.61 6.98 0.71
C ASN A 236 -21.98 5.50 0.92
N PRO A 237 -22.95 5.21 1.82
CA PRO A 237 -23.26 3.84 2.24
C PRO A 237 -23.90 3.00 1.13
N ASP A 238 -24.67 3.63 0.24
CA ASP A 238 -25.43 2.96 -0.83
C ASP A 238 -24.67 2.91 -2.16
N ALA A 239 -23.52 3.56 -2.28
CA ALA A 239 -22.73 3.56 -3.51
C ALA A 239 -21.99 2.24 -3.75
N PRO A 240 -21.76 1.88 -5.02
CA PRO A 240 -20.87 0.78 -5.34
C PRO A 240 -19.46 1.03 -4.79
N PRO A 241 -18.73 -0.02 -4.41
CA PRO A 241 -17.38 0.13 -3.85
C PRO A 241 -16.47 0.80 -4.88
N LYS A 242 -16.02 2.02 -4.56
CA LYS A 242 -15.00 2.73 -5.33
C LYS A 242 -13.61 2.46 -4.73
N PRO A 243 -12.54 2.47 -5.54
CA PRO A 243 -11.19 2.32 -5.04
C PRO A 243 -10.83 3.47 -4.10
N THR A 244 -10.14 3.16 -3.00
CA THR A 244 -9.61 4.19 -2.10
C THR A 244 -8.47 4.97 -2.75
N ARG A 245 -8.05 6.09 -2.15
CA ARG A 245 -6.88 6.84 -2.62
C ARG A 245 -5.62 5.99 -2.75
N ILE A 246 -5.37 5.11 -1.79
CA ILE A 246 -4.23 4.19 -1.82
C ILE A 246 -4.40 3.07 -2.87
N GLU A 247 -5.62 2.61 -3.10
CA GLU A 247 -5.87 1.65 -4.18
C GLU A 247 -5.65 2.27 -5.56
N ASN A 248 -6.05 3.54 -5.74
CA ASN A 248 -5.77 4.29 -6.96
C ASN A 248 -4.27 4.47 -7.18
N LEU A 249 -3.52 4.82 -6.14
CA LEU A 249 -2.06 4.87 -6.18
C LEU A 249 -1.45 3.56 -6.66
N PHE A 250 -1.77 2.45 -5.98
CA PHE A 250 -1.16 1.17 -6.28
C PHE A 250 -1.49 0.73 -7.71
N SER A 251 -2.72 0.98 -8.15
CA SER A 251 -3.15 0.72 -9.53
C SER A 251 -2.33 1.53 -10.53
N HIS A 252 -2.10 2.82 -10.26
CA HIS A 252 -1.28 3.70 -11.09
C HIS A 252 0.19 3.25 -11.17
N LEU A 253 0.76 2.86 -10.04
CA LEU A 253 2.14 2.36 -9.97
C LEU A 253 2.29 1.06 -10.77
N ILE A 254 1.30 0.19 -10.74
CA ILE A 254 1.30 -1.10 -11.45
C ILE A 254 0.99 -0.94 -12.93
N ALA A 255 0.22 0.07 -13.30
CA ALA A 255 0.05 0.48 -14.70
C ALA A 255 1.35 1.02 -15.30
N SER A 256 2.28 1.53 -14.48
CA SER A 256 3.57 2.06 -14.96
C SER A 256 4.31 1.03 -15.84
N PRO A 257 4.79 1.44 -17.03
CA PRO A 257 5.60 0.58 -17.88
C PRO A 257 6.98 0.31 -17.26
N PHE A 258 7.39 1.13 -16.30
CA PHE A 258 8.68 1.02 -15.64
C PHE A 258 8.66 0.09 -14.43
N MET A 259 7.50 -0.46 -14.03
CA MET A 259 7.41 -1.42 -12.94
C MET A 259 8.01 -2.78 -13.35
N PRO A 260 9.24 -3.11 -12.90
CA PRO A 260 9.79 -4.41 -13.23
C PRO A 260 9.01 -5.47 -12.45
N ARG A 261 8.82 -6.63 -13.08
CA ARG A 261 8.56 -7.88 -12.33
C ARG A 261 7.26 -7.87 -11.52
N LYS A 262 6.17 -7.53 -12.21
CA LYS A 262 4.81 -7.45 -11.64
C LYS A 262 4.35 -8.77 -11.00
N LEU A 263 4.93 -9.92 -11.38
CA LEU A 263 4.55 -11.22 -10.82
C LEU A 263 4.98 -11.39 -9.36
N GLN A 264 5.99 -10.66 -8.89
CA GLN A 264 6.46 -10.76 -7.50
C GLN A 264 5.48 -10.18 -6.47
N LEU A 265 4.43 -9.50 -6.91
CA LEU A 265 3.29 -9.09 -6.09
C LEU A 265 2.51 -10.30 -5.56
N VAL A 266 2.58 -11.44 -6.28
CA VAL A 266 1.92 -12.69 -5.91
C VAL A 266 2.76 -13.45 -4.89
N SER A 267 2.15 -13.81 -3.77
CA SER A 267 2.79 -14.64 -2.75
C SER A 267 3.11 -16.02 -3.32
N GLY A 268 4.34 -16.49 -3.08
CA GLY A 268 4.91 -17.72 -3.66
C GLY A 268 5.79 -17.49 -4.88
N ILE A 269 5.74 -16.32 -5.52
CA ILE A 269 6.60 -16.02 -6.67
C ILE A 269 7.88 -15.29 -6.23
N SER A 270 9.00 -16.01 -6.26
CA SER A 270 10.34 -15.44 -6.04
C SER A 270 10.97 -14.95 -7.35
N PRO A 271 12.04 -14.13 -7.31
CA PRO A 271 12.73 -13.68 -8.54
C PRO A 271 13.22 -14.82 -9.45
N LYS A 272 13.54 -15.98 -8.86
CA LYS A 272 13.96 -17.18 -9.61
C LYS A 272 12.76 -17.87 -10.27
N VAL A 273 11.65 -17.99 -9.55
CA VAL A 273 10.39 -18.54 -10.07
C VAL A 273 9.87 -17.68 -11.21
N GLU A 274 9.85 -16.37 -11.02
CA GLU A 274 9.45 -15.42 -12.06
C GLU A 274 10.30 -15.54 -13.32
N LYS A 275 11.63 -15.73 -13.19
CA LYS A 275 12.50 -15.95 -14.36
C LYS A 275 12.07 -17.21 -15.15
N ILE A 276 11.72 -18.29 -14.46
CA ILE A 276 11.25 -19.54 -15.09
C ILE A 276 9.92 -19.31 -15.80
N LEU A 277 8.97 -18.65 -15.13
CA LEU A 277 7.68 -18.29 -15.72
C LEU A 277 7.86 -17.45 -16.98
N PHE A 278 8.76 -16.46 -16.94
CA PHE A 278 9.04 -15.57 -18.07
C PHE A 278 9.63 -16.31 -19.28
N GLN A 279 10.56 -17.24 -19.04
CA GLN A 279 11.14 -18.10 -20.07
C GLN A 279 10.11 -19.01 -20.73
N ASN A 280 9.02 -19.31 -20.03
CA ASN A 280 7.91 -20.14 -20.51
C ASN A 280 6.69 -19.31 -20.95
N GLY A 281 6.86 -18.02 -21.23
CA GLY A 281 5.84 -17.16 -21.82
C GLY A 281 4.88 -16.47 -20.84
N ILE A 282 4.99 -16.73 -19.54
CA ILE A 282 4.22 -16.01 -18.50
C ILE A 282 5.01 -14.77 -18.07
N LYS A 283 4.75 -13.63 -18.73
CA LYS A 283 5.57 -12.41 -18.60
C LYS A 283 4.92 -11.34 -17.74
N GLU A 284 3.60 -11.31 -17.70
CA GLU A 284 2.82 -10.28 -17.03
C GLU A 284 1.74 -10.88 -16.12
N LEU A 285 1.20 -10.07 -15.21
CA LEU A 285 0.09 -10.48 -14.34
C LEU A 285 -1.09 -11.03 -15.14
N LYS A 286 -1.38 -10.46 -16.34
CA LYS A 286 -2.46 -10.93 -17.23
C LYS A 286 -2.23 -12.36 -17.71
N ASP A 287 -0.98 -12.72 -17.98
CA ASP A 287 -0.62 -14.07 -18.43
C ASP A 287 -0.77 -15.03 -17.25
N LEU A 288 -0.27 -14.64 -16.08
CA LEU A 288 -0.36 -15.44 -14.86
C LEU A 288 -1.82 -15.64 -14.41
N ALA A 289 -2.66 -14.60 -14.51
CA ALA A 289 -4.08 -14.66 -14.14
C ALA A 289 -4.90 -15.58 -15.05
N ARG A 290 -4.45 -15.78 -16.30
CA ARG A 290 -5.07 -16.69 -17.27
C ARG A 290 -4.47 -18.09 -17.24
N ALA A 291 -3.33 -18.27 -16.58
CA ALA A 291 -2.62 -19.53 -16.54
C ALA A 291 -3.37 -20.56 -15.68
N ASP A 292 -3.28 -21.82 -16.09
CA ASP A 292 -3.81 -22.96 -15.34
C ASP A 292 -2.78 -23.46 -14.31
N GLY A 293 -3.24 -23.80 -13.11
CA GLY A 293 -2.37 -24.29 -12.02
C GLY A 293 -1.58 -25.56 -12.38
N VAL A 294 -2.13 -26.43 -13.22
CA VAL A 294 -1.46 -27.64 -13.73
C VAL A 294 -0.33 -27.27 -14.69
N ILE A 295 -0.56 -26.31 -15.58
CA ILE A 295 0.47 -25.81 -16.51
C ILE A 295 1.60 -25.15 -15.72
N LEU A 296 1.27 -24.31 -14.74
CA LEU A 296 2.26 -23.68 -13.86
C LEU A 296 3.09 -24.72 -13.11
N ARG A 297 2.47 -25.79 -12.60
CA ARG A 297 3.18 -26.88 -11.91
C ARG A 297 4.14 -27.62 -12.85
N SER A 298 3.74 -27.84 -14.10
CA SER A 298 4.62 -28.44 -15.14
C SER A 298 5.83 -27.55 -15.44
N ILE A 299 5.60 -26.24 -15.62
CA ILE A 299 6.66 -25.26 -15.84
C ILE A 299 7.66 -25.25 -14.68
N LEU A 300 7.18 -25.25 -13.44
CA LEU A 300 8.03 -25.28 -12.25
C LEU A 300 8.85 -26.57 -12.16
N SER A 301 8.23 -27.71 -12.45
CA SER A 301 8.89 -29.02 -12.43
C SER A 301 10.03 -29.10 -13.45
N SER A 302 9.85 -28.48 -14.62
CA SER A 302 10.88 -28.38 -15.66
C SER A 302 12.03 -27.43 -15.28
N GLY A 303 11.79 -26.50 -14.34
CA GLY A 303 12.79 -25.56 -13.83
C GLY A 303 13.78 -26.15 -12.81
N GLY A 304 13.58 -27.40 -12.37
CA GLY A 304 14.47 -28.15 -11.48
C GLY A 304 13.85 -28.54 -10.14
N GLU A 305 14.49 -29.50 -9.45
CA GLU A 305 13.96 -30.19 -8.26
C GLU A 305 13.45 -29.25 -7.16
N ARG A 306 14.20 -28.18 -6.89
CA ARG A 306 13.88 -27.19 -5.84
C ARG A 306 12.56 -26.44 -6.03
N PHE A 307 11.95 -26.49 -7.21
CA PHE A 307 10.69 -25.79 -7.51
C PHE A 307 9.48 -26.72 -7.48
N LYS A 308 9.67 -28.04 -7.44
CA LYS A 308 8.57 -29.02 -7.47
C LYS A 308 7.67 -28.95 -6.24
N ALA A 309 8.23 -28.57 -5.09
CA ALA A 309 7.50 -28.44 -3.83
C ALA A 309 6.65 -27.15 -3.76
N LEU A 310 6.79 -26.21 -4.71
CA LEU A 310 5.97 -25.00 -4.74
C LEU A 310 4.56 -25.32 -5.21
N ASP A 311 3.57 -24.72 -4.57
CA ASP A 311 2.18 -24.80 -5.00
C ASP A 311 1.74 -23.51 -5.75
N PRO A 312 1.55 -23.57 -7.08
CA PRO A 312 1.10 -22.44 -7.87
C PRO A 312 -0.43 -22.28 -7.91
N SER A 313 -1.19 -23.13 -7.22
CA SER A 313 -2.67 -23.18 -7.30
C SER A 313 -3.35 -21.83 -7.06
N THR A 314 -2.77 -20.99 -6.20
CA THR A 314 -3.32 -19.68 -5.82
C THR A 314 -2.79 -18.52 -6.67
N TRP A 315 -1.75 -18.73 -7.49
CA TRP A 315 -1.09 -17.64 -8.20
C TRP A 315 -1.99 -16.97 -9.24
N PRO A 316 -2.78 -17.70 -10.05
CA PRO A 316 -3.70 -17.07 -11.00
C PRO A 316 -4.73 -16.17 -10.30
N HIS A 317 -5.26 -16.61 -9.15
CA HIS A 317 -6.24 -15.84 -8.38
C HIS A 317 -5.63 -14.55 -7.81
N GLN A 318 -4.46 -14.64 -7.18
CA GLN A 318 -3.75 -13.46 -6.67
C GLN A 318 -3.39 -12.47 -7.81
N ALA A 319 -2.96 -12.98 -8.96
CA ALA A 319 -2.66 -12.16 -10.12
C ALA A 319 -3.90 -11.43 -10.65
N LYS A 320 -5.06 -12.09 -10.64
CA LYS A 320 -6.35 -11.49 -11.00
C LYS A 320 -6.74 -10.36 -10.03
N LEU A 321 -6.62 -10.58 -8.72
CA LEU A 321 -6.89 -9.54 -7.72
C LEU A 321 -5.99 -8.31 -7.91
N ALA A 322 -4.71 -8.52 -8.25
CA ALA A 322 -3.78 -7.44 -8.56
C ALA A 322 -4.19 -6.69 -9.85
N LEU A 323 -4.55 -7.38 -10.92
CA LEU A 323 -4.99 -6.73 -12.18
C LEU A 323 -6.25 -5.90 -12.01
N GLU A 324 -7.20 -6.38 -11.21
CA GLU A 324 -8.46 -5.71 -10.94
C GLU A 324 -8.32 -4.54 -9.94
N GLY A 325 -7.11 -4.26 -9.45
CA GLY A 325 -6.87 -3.23 -8.46
C GLY A 325 -7.48 -3.54 -7.08
N ARG A 326 -7.84 -4.80 -6.82
CA ARG A 326 -8.48 -5.24 -5.57
C ARG A 326 -7.44 -5.47 -4.47
N TRP A 327 -6.63 -4.46 -4.18
CA TRP A 327 -5.44 -4.55 -3.34
C TRP A 327 -5.74 -4.98 -1.92
N GLY A 328 -6.78 -4.44 -1.28
CA GLY A 328 -7.16 -4.92 0.06
C GLY A 328 -7.60 -6.39 0.05
N ALA A 329 -8.27 -6.86 -1.00
CA ALA A 329 -8.62 -8.29 -1.10
C ALA A 329 -7.38 -9.17 -1.33
N LEU A 330 -6.38 -8.67 -2.07
CA LEU A 330 -5.10 -9.36 -2.23
C LEU A 330 -4.34 -9.42 -0.90
N LEU A 331 -4.32 -8.33 -0.13
CA LEU A 331 -3.71 -8.31 1.20
C LEU A 331 -4.39 -9.29 2.15
N ASP A 332 -5.72 -9.25 2.22
CA ASP A 332 -6.50 -10.18 3.04
C ASP A 332 -6.24 -11.63 2.64
N PHE A 333 -6.14 -11.90 1.33
CA PHE A 333 -5.81 -13.23 0.81
C PHE A 333 -4.42 -13.68 1.25
N GLN A 334 -3.40 -12.82 1.09
CA GLN A 334 -2.03 -13.13 1.48
C GLN A 334 -1.89 -13.27 3.00
N ARG A 335 -2.63 -12.48 3.77
CA ARG A 335 -2.66 -12.52 5.22
C ARG A 335 -3.29 -13.81 5.73
N LYS A 336 -4.46 -14.21 5.22
CA LYS A 336 -5.08 -15.49 5.56
C LYS A 336 -4.15 -16.69 5.28
N ALA A 337 -3.39 -16.62 4.19
CA ALA A 337 -2.41 -17.64 3.84
C ALA A 337 -1.20 -17.73 4.80
N LEU A 338 -0.96 -16.72 5.65
CA LEU A 338 0.14 -16.72 6.63
C LEU A 338 -0.18 -17.51 7.91
N GLY A 339 -1.46 -17.76 8.25
CA GLY A 339 -1.91 -18.76 9.25
C GLY A 339 -1.32 -18.72 10.69
N SER A 340 -2.18 -18.40 11.67
CA SER A 340 -2.09 -18.63 13.14
C SER A 340 -0.92 -18.14 14.00
N ASP A 341 0.22 -17.70 13.48
CA ASP A 341 1.20 -16.93 14.30
C ASP A 341 0.88 -15.42 14.28
N PHE A 342 -0.42 -15.09 14.26
CA PHE A 342 -0.90 -13.71 14.27
C PHE A 342 -0.79 -13.15 15.68
N ASP A 343 0.26 -12.38 15.95
CA ASP A 343 0.09 -11.24 16.85
C ASP A 343 -0.93 -10.30 16.20
N GLU A 344 -2.18 -10.33 16.67
CA GLU A 344 -3.23 -9.40 16.21
C GLU A 344 -2.79 -7.94 16.36
N GLU A 345 -1.93 -7.67 17.35
CA GLU A 345 -1.37 -6.36 17.63
C GLU A 345 -0.25 -5.96 16.65
N ASN A 346 0.46 -6.92 16.04
CA ASN A 346 1.53 -6.65 15.09
C ASN A 346 1.71 -7.77 14.04
N PRO A 347 0.79 -7.88 13.07
CA PRO A 347 0.86 -8.93 12.07
C PRO A 347 2.09 -8.79 11.16
N ALA A 348 2.75 -9.90 10.85
CA ALA A 348 3.87 -9.90 9.92
C ALA A 348 3.45 -9.33 8.54
N PRO A 349 4.29 -8.48 7.91
CA PRO A 349 3.92 -7.85 6.65
C PRO A 349 3.82 -8.88 5.54
N THR A 350 2.74 -8.78 4.76
CA THR A 350 2.46 -9.60 3.59
C THR A 350 3.52 -9.40 2.50
N LYS A 351 3.50 -10.26 1.48
CA LYS A 351 4.39 -10.14 0.33
C LYS A 351 4.22 -8.78 -0.37
N LEU A 352 2.98 -8.31 -0.48
CA LEU A 352 2.65 -7.02 -1.07
C LEU A 352 3.15 -5.85 -0.22
N GLU A 353 2.94 -5.89 1.11
CA GLU A 353 3.42 -4.85 2.04
C GLU A 353 4.95 -4.72 1.97
N ARG A 354 5.67 -5.85 2.06
CA ARG A 354 7.14 -5.88 1.92
C ARG A 354 7.62 -5.35 0.58
N PHE A 355 6.85 -5.57 -0.48
CA PHE A 355 7.19 -5.08 -1.80
C PHE A 355 7.09 -3.54 -1.85
N PHE A 356 6.02 -2.96 -1.31
CA PHE A 356 5.88 -1.49 -1.24
C PHE A 356 6.87 -0.85 -0.27
N GLU A 357 7.15 -1.47 0.88
CA GLU A 357 8.23 -1.05 1.79
C GLU A 357 9.57 -0.98 1.06
N LYS A 358 9.93 -2.04 0.32
CA LYS A 358 11.18 -2.07 -0.45
C LYS A 358 11.24 -0.99 -1.53
N ILE A 359 10.11 -0.68 -2.18
CA ILE A 359 10.04 0.40 -3.17
C ILE A 359 10.27 1.76 -2.49
N ALA A 360 9.69 1.95 -1.30
CA ALA A 360 9.75 3.20 -0.54
C ALA A 360 11.11 3.43 0.14
N ASP A 361 11.78 2.39 0.64
CA ASP A 361 13.08 2.47 1.35
C ASP A 361 14.31 2.52 0.44
N SER A 362 14.16 2.92 -0.82
CA SER A 362 15.31 3.11 -1.69
C SER A 362 16.21 4.24 -1.13
N PRO A 363 17.49 3.97 -0.79
CA PRO A 363 18.32 4.90 -0.01
C PRO A 363 18.81 6.12 -0.81
N GLN A 364 18.49 6.22 -2.09
CA GLN A 364 19.03 7.22 -3.01
C GLN A 364 18.01 8.34 -3.24
N PRO A 365 18.18 9.58 -2.73
CA PRO A 365 17.20 10.66 -2.86
C PRO A 365 17.13 11.28 -4.26
N CYS A 366 17.86 10.73 -5.24
CA CYS A 366 17.90 11.24 -6.60
C CYS A 366 17.03 10.36 -7.52
N ASP A 367 16.29 10.99 -8.42
CA ASP A 367 15.42 10.32 -9.38
C ASP A 367 16.15 10.03 -10.68
N ASP A 368 15.82 8.93 -11.37
CA ASP A 368 16.43 8.60 -12.66
C ASP A 368 15.92 9.57 -13.74
N PHE A 369 16.78 10.49 -14.18
CA PHE A 369 16.43 11.48 -15.19
C PHE A 369 16.63 10.96 -16.61
N LYS A 370 17.32 9.83 -16.81
CA LYS A 370 17.50 9.25 -18.15
C LYS A 370 16.20 8.75 -18.77
N ILE A 371 15.13 8.66 -17.98
CA ILE A 371 13.77 8.51 -18.51
C ILE A 371 13.36 9.71 -19.39
N ILE A 372 13.90 10.90 -19.16
CA ILE A 372 13.54 12.12 -19.90
C ILE A 372 14.30 12.13 -21.23
N LEU A 373 13.58 12.42 -22.32
CA LEU A 373 14.16 12.42 -23.65
C LEU A 373 15.30 13.47 -23.75
N GLY A 374 16.47 12.98 -24.16
CA GLY A 374 17.68 13.79 -24.34
C GLY A 374 18.47 14.06 -23.07
N VAL A 375 18.14 13.42 -21.94
CA VAL A 375 18.99 13.41 -20.74
C VAL A 375 19.81 12.11 -20.71
N ASP A 376 21.13 12.24 -20.81
CA ASP A 376 22.07 11.14 -20.63
C ASP A 376 22.72 11.17 -19.23
N SER A 377 23.60 10.22 -18.92
CA SER A 377 24.28 10.15 -17.63
C SER A 377 25.14 11.37 -17.32
N ARG A 378 25.69 12.06 -18.33
CA ARG A 378 26.52 13.25 -18.12
C ARG A 378 25.65 14.44 -17.74
N ILE A 379 24.54 14.62 -18.45
CA ILE A 379 23.53 15.65 -18.17
C ILE A 379 22.91 15.43 -16.80
N GLU A 380 22.49 14.19 -16.51
CA GLU A 380 21.93 13.78 -15.22
C GLU A 380 22.87 14.16 -14.07
N GLN A 381 24.15 13.81 -14.17
CA GLN A 381 25.13 14.16 -13.15
C GLN A 381 25.30 15.68 -13.01
N GLY A 382 25.37 16.42 -14.13
CA GLY A 382 25.47 17.88 -14.11
C GLY A 382 24.27 18.55 -13.41
N LEU A 383 23.06 17.98 -13.56
CA LEU A 383 21.87 18.44 -12.85
C LEU A 383 21.94 18.10 -11.35
N PHE A 384 22.40 16.90 -11.00
CA PHE A 384 22.57 16.46 -9.61
C PHE A 384 23.61 17.27 -8.84
N ASP A 385 24.72 17.62 -9.48
CA ASP A 385 25.78 18.46 -8.93
C ASP A 385 25.29 19.90 -8.68
N ALA A 386 24.35 20.36 -9.50
CA ALA A 386 23.66 21.64 -9.31
C ALA A 386 22.48 21.58 -8.32
N GLY A 387 22.25 20.43 -7.68
CA GLY A 387 21.21 20.24 -6.67
C GLY A 387 19.81 19.92 -7.23
N ILE A 388 19.64 19.79 -8.54
CA ILE A 388 18.39 19.33 -9.16
C ILE A 388 18.43 17.81 -9.20
N ARG A 389 17.93 17.17 -8.15
CA ARG A 389 18.02 15.73 -7.90
C ARG A 389 16.70 14.99 -8.04
N THR A 390 15.57 15.67 -7.98
CA THR A 390 14.24 15.05 -8.07
C THR A 390 13.45 15.51 -9.30
N TRP A 391 12.53 14.69 -9.78
CA TRP A 391 11.64 15.10 -10.88
C TRP A 391 10.77 16.29 -10.47
N GLN A 392 10.47 16.43 -9.17
CA GLN A 392 9.75 17.60 -8.66
C GLN A 392 10.55 18.88 -8.86
N GLN A 393 11.84 18.87 -8.52
CA GLN A 393 12.73 20.00 -8.74
C GLN A 393 12.89 20.29 -10.23
N LEU A 394 13.01 19.25 -11.06
CA LEU A 394 13.13 19.41 -12.51
C LEU A 394 11.84 19.93 -13.16
N ALA A 395 10.67 19.48 -12.70
CA ALA A 395 9.37 19.95 -13.17
C ALA A 395 9.10 21.42 -12.81
N GLY A 396 9.58 21.87 -11.66
CA GLY A 396 9.52 23.28 -11.23
C GLY A 396 10.60 24.18 -11.84
N ALA A 397 11.60 23.62 -12.52
CA ALA A 397 12.71 24.38 -13.07
C ALA A 397 12.34 25.08 -14.39
N GLN A 398 12.90 26.27 -14.59
CA GLN A 398 12.75 27.02 -15.85
C GLN A 398 13.81 26.58 -16.87
N PRO A 399 13.48 26.43 -18.17
CA PRO A 399 14.43 26.05 -19.22
C PRO A 399 15.70 26.94 -19.24
N GLU A 400 15.56 28.24 -19.04
CA GLU A 400 16.67 29.18 -19.02
C GLU A 400 17.61 28.93 -17.83
N ALA A 401 17.07 28.56 -16.67
CA ALA A 401 17.86 28.19 -15.50
C ALA A 401 18.59 26.87 -15.73
N LEU A 402 17.93 25.88 -16.35
CA LEU A 402 18.54 24.61 -16.73
C LEU A 402 19.69 24.79 -17.72
N ARG A 403 19.55 25.66 -18.73
CA ARG A 403 20.65 25.99 -19.66
C ARG A 403 21.87 26.53 -18.92
N LYS A 404 21.69 27.45 -17.97
CA LYS A 404 22.79 28.00 -17.15
C LYS A 404 23.44 26.93 -16.28
N VAL A 405 22.66 25.99 -15.76
CA VAL A 405 23.18 24.84 -14.98
C VAL A 405 24.04 23.95 -15.87
N LEU A 406 23.57 23.59 -17.07
CA LEU A 406 24.34 22.76 -18.00
C LEU A 406 25.63 23.44 -18.48
N ALA A 407 25.57 24.76 -18.76
CA ALA A 407 26.74 25.55 -19.12
C ALA A 407 27.83 25.50 -18.03
N LYS A 408 27.43 25.69 -16.77
CA LYS A 408 28.35 25.56 -15.62
C LYS A 408 28.93 24.15 -15.47
N ALA A 409 28.17 23.13 -15.86
CA ALA A 409 28.62 21.73 -15.90
C ALA A 409 29.47 21.40 -17.15
N GLY A 410 29.77 22.38 -18.01
CA GLY A 410 30.56 22.20 -19.23
C GLY A 410 29.82 21.43 -20.33
N ILE A 411 28.49 21.48 -20.34
CA ILE A 411 27.61 20.83 -21.33
C ILE A 411 27.06 21.91 -22.26
N GLU A 412 27.84 22.25 -23.28
CA GLU A 412 27.46 23.19 -24.33
C GLU A 412 27.76 22.61 -25.74
N PRO A 413 26.89 22.84 -26.74
CA PRO A 413 25.59 23.49 -26.62
C PRO A 413 24.57 22.63 -25.84
N ALA A 414 23.60 23.28 -25.20
CA ALA A 414 22.55 22.57 -24.48
C ALA A 414 21.69 21.71 -25.43
N PRO A 415 21.19 20.54 -24.99
CA PRO A 415 20.40 19.65 -25.85
C PRO A 415 19.13 20.32 -26.39
N PRO A 416 18.73 20.06 -27.67
CA PRO A 416 17.52 20.64 -28.26
C PRO A 416 16.23 20.31 -27.50
N SER A 417 16.19 19.18 -26.79
CA SER A 417 15.04 18.71 -26.00
C SER A 417 14.86 19.44 -24.66
N LEU A 418 15.86 20.20 -24.20
CA LEU A 418 15.89 20.84 -22.88
C LEU A 418 14.61 21.61 -22.53
N PRO A 419 14.00 22.41 -23.44
CA PRO A 419 12.78 23.16 -23.12
C PRO A 419 11.59 22.29 -22.66
N THR A 420 11.63 20.99 -22.91
CA THR A 420 10.55 20.07 -22.52
C THR A 420 10.87 19.17 -21.34
N TRP A 421 12.08 19.23 -20.79
CA TRP A 421 12.43 18.42 -19.61
C TRP A 421 11.52 18.71 -18.41
N PRO A 422 11.17 19.96 -18.08
CA PRO A 422 10.23 20.23 -16.99
C PRO A 422 8.85 19.62 -17.25
N GLN A 423 8.34 19.74 -18.48
CA GLN A 423 7.04 19.17 -18.87
C GLN A 423 7.05 17.64 -18.82
N GLN A 424 8.12 17.00 -19.29
CA GLN A 424 8.28 15.54 -19.21
C GLN A 424 8.33 15.07 -17.75
N ALA A 425 9.09 15.75 -16.89
CA ALA A 425 9.14 15.45 -15.46
C ALA A 425 7.74 15.58 -14.79
N ALA A 426 6.97 16.61 -15.13
CA ALA A 426 5.60 16.77 -14.64
C ALA A 426 4.66 15.63 -15.10
N LEU A 427 4.76 15.20 -16.36
CA LEU A 427 3.96 14.08 -16.88
C LEU A 427 4.35 12.74 -16.21
N ILE A 428 5.62 12.54 -15.91
CA ILE A 428 6.12 11.38 -15.14
C ILE A 428 5.51 11.37 -13.73
N LEU A 429 5.54 12.51 -13.03
CA LEU A 429 4.97 12.63 -11.68
C LEU A 429 3.45 12.40 -11.67
N ALA A 430 2.74 12.86 -12.70
CA ALA A 430 1.32 12.58 -12.89
C ALA A 430 1.05 11.15 -13.41
N GLY A 431 2.09 10.38 -13.74
CA GLY A 431 2.10 9.13 -14.52
C GLY A 431 1.17 9.12 -15.72
N LYS A 432 1.13 10.24 -16.44
CA LYS A 432 0.43 10.39 -17.72
C LYS A 432 1.33 9.83 -18.84
N TRP A 433 1.53 8.52 -18.85
CA TRP A 433 2.49 7.83 -19.72
C TRP A 433 2.19 8.02 -21.21
N GLU A 434 0.92 7.96 -21.60
CA GLU A 434 0.50 8.17 -23.00
C GLU A 434 0.80 9.59 -23.47
N GLU A 435 0.49 10.60 -22.64
CA GLU A 435 0.80 12.00 -22.95
C GLU A 435 2.32 12.22 -23.05
N LEU A 436 3.10 11.57 -22.18
CA LEU A 436 4.56 11.59 -22.20
C LEU A 436 5.11 11.02 -23.51
N ASP A 437 4.59 9.88 -23.96
CA ASP A 437 5.01 9.25 -25.20
C ASP A 437 4.57 10.06 -26.43
N LEU A 438 3.37 10.63 -26.43
CA LEU A 438 2.94 11.57 -27.46
C LEU A 438 3.84 12.80 -27.55
N LEU A 439 4.22 13.35 -26.39
CA LEU A 439 5.16 14.47 -26.32
C LEU A 439 6.52 14.09 -26.93
N ARG A 440 7.09 12.95 -26.53
CA ARG A 440 8.37 12.44 -27.08
C ARG A 440 8.30 12.19 -28.58
N ASN A 441 7.23 11.56 -29.06
CA ASN A 441 7.03 11.27 -30.49
C ASN A 441 6.94 12.57 -31.32
N ARG A 442 6.25 13.60 -30.80
CA ARG A 442 6.22 14.93 -31.43
C ARG A 442 7.60 15.59 -31.49
N GLN A 443 8.48 15.34 -30.52
CA GLN A 443 9.84 15.88 -30.55
C GLN A 443 10.71 15.15 -31.58
N LEU A 444 10.64 13.82 -31.60
CA LEU A 444 11.40 12.99 -32.53
C LEU A 444 11.02 13.28 -34.00
N THR A 445 9.74 13.58 -34.26
CA THR A 445 9.25 13.92 -35.61
C THR A 445 9.58 15.36 -36.05
N LYS A 446 9.84 16.26 -35.10
CA LYS A 446 10.27 17.65 -35.37
C LYS A 446 11.79 17.82 -35.42
N ALA A 447 12.57 16.81 -35.00
CA ALA A 447 14.01 16.82 -35.19
C ALA A 447 14.33 16.76 -36.69
N PRO A 448 15.20 17.64 -37.22
CA PRO A 448 15.59 17.57 -38.63
C PRO A 448 16.13 16.17 -38.91
N LYS A 449 15.60 15.51 -39.95
CA LYS A 449 16.22 14.31 -40.51
C LYS A 449 17.57 14.76 -41.07
N ASN A 450 18.66 14.40 -40.39
CA ASN A 450 20.02 14.60 -40.89
C ASN A 450 20.20 13.92 -42.25
#